data_AF-A0A852HIV9-F1
#
_entry.id   AF-A0A852HIV9-F1
#
_cell.length_a   1.000
_cell.length_b   1.000
_cell.length_c   1.000
_cell.angle_alpha   90.00
_cell.angle_beta   90.00
_cell.angle_gamma   90.00
#
_symmetry.space_group_name_H-M   'P 1'
#
loop_
_entity.id
_entity.type
_entity.pdbx_description
1 polymer ?
#
loop_
_entity_poly.entity_id
_entity_poly.type
_entity_poly.pdbx_seq_one_letter_code
_entity_poly.pdbx_strand_id
1 'polypeptide(L)'
;LAGTAVLAIGLWLHFDSQTKSIFELESDTKFYTGVYILIGAGALMMLVGFLGCCGASQESQCMLGLFFFFLFVIFALEIAAGIWGFSNKEKITDELKEFYMETYRKRTQASARDTLKAFQFTLNCCGITGAMEQQYADTCPAKTLSESFSIKSCPEAIDDVFKSKFNVIGAVGLGIAVMMIVGMIFSMVLCCAIRREREMV
;
A
#
# COMPACT_ATOMS: atom_id res chain seq x y z
N LEU A 1 -5.24 -14.01 1.11
CA LEU A 1 -5.39 -13.75 -0.34
C LEU A 1 -4.89 -12.36 -0.73
N ALA A 2 -5.43 -11.27 -0.18
CA ALA A 2 -4.90 -9.92 -0.47
C ALA A 2 -3.41 -9.79 -0.06
N GLY A 3 -3.07 -10.19 1.19
CA GLY A 3 -1.68 -10.17 1.66
C GLY A 3 -0.71 -10.99 0.80
N THR A 4 -1.13 -12.17 0.33
CA THR A 4 -0.31 -13.01 -0.58
C THR A 4 -0.09 -12.34 -1.94
N ALA A 5 -1.09 -11.64 -2.48
CA ALA A 5 -0.94 -10.91 -3.74
C ALA A 5 0.03 -9.73 -3.60
N VAL A 6 -0.11 -8.94 -2.52
CA VAL A 6 0.79 -7.82 -2.23
C VAL A 6 2.23 -8.30 -1.98
N LEU A 7 2.39 -9.39 -1.24
CA LEU A 7 3.70 -10.00 -0.99
C LEU A 7 4.33 -10.51 -2.30
N ALA A 8 3.54 -11.15 -3.17
CA ALA A 8 4.02 -11.61 -4.47
C ALA A 8 4.49 -10.43 -5.35
N ILE A 9 3.74 -9.33 -5.38
CA ILE A 9 4.17 -8.10 -6.07
C ILE A 9 5.47 -7.57 -5.48
N GLY A 10 5.58 -7.46 -4.15
CA GLY A 10 6.80 -6.99 -3.48
C GLY A 10 8.02 -7.87 -3.78
N LEU A 11 7.87 -9.19 -3.73
CA LEU A 11 8.95 -10.13 -4.05
C LEU A 11 9.30 -10.11 -5.54
N TRP A 12 8.32 -9.94 -6.42
CA TRP A 12 8.55 -9.77 -7.86
C TRP A 12 9.40 -8.52 -8.13
N LEU A 13 9.05 -7.38 -7.51
CA LEU A 13 9.83 -6.14 -7.59
C LEU A 13 11.25 -6.29 -7.02
N HIS A 14 11.43 -7.14 -6.01
CA HIS A 14 12.74 -7.37 -5.39
C HIS A 14 13.65 -8.30 -6.20
N PHE A 15 13.10 -9.36 -6.78
CA PHE A 15 13.88 -10.42 -7.44
C PHE A 15 14.06 -10.24 -8.95
N ASP A 16 13.42 -9.25 -9.57
CA ASP A 16 13.57 -8.99 -10.99
C ASP A 16 15.07 -8.85 -11.36
N SER A 17 15.54 -9.69 -12.28
CA SER A 17 16.96 -9.89 -12.59
C SER A 17 17.60 -8.69 -13.28
N GLN A 18 16.78 -7.83 -13.87
CA GLN A 18 17.16 -6.53 -14.46
C GLN A 18 17.45 -5.45 -13.39
N THR A 19 17.10 -5.68 -12.13
CA THR A 19 17.39 -4.79 -10.98
C THR A 19 18.71 -5.13 -10.29
N LYS A 20 19.26 -6.34 -10.54
CA LYS A 20 20.49 -6.81 -9.88
C LYS A 20 21.75 -6.04 -10.29
N SER A 21 21.83 -5.54 -11.53
CA SER A 21 22.99 -4.76 -12.01
C SER A 21 23.07 -3.34 -11.44
N ILE A 22 21.98 -2.82 -10.87
CA ILE A 22 21.94 -1.53 -10.15
C ILE A 22 22.08 -1.74 -8.63
N PHE A 23 21.89 -2.98 -8.15
CA PHE A 23 22.04 -3.37 -6.74
C PHE A 23 23.47 -3.15 -6.21
N GLU A 24 24.48 -3.13 -7.09
CA GLU A 24 25.89 -2.94 -6.75
C GLU A 24 26.43 -1.53 -6.99
N LEU A 25 25.71 -0.64 -7.70
CA LEU A 25 26.31 0.59 -8.24
C LEU A 25 25.58 1.91 -7.94
N GLU A 26 24.34 1.92 -7.46
CA GLU A 26 23.68 3.19 -7.14
C GLU A 26 22.75 3.07 -5.92
N SER A 27 23.09 3.85 -4.90
CA SER A 27 22.40 4.03 -3.63
C SER A 27 21.11 4.85 -3.75
N ASP A 28 20.24 4.58 -4.73
CA ASP A 28 18.89 5.17 -4.78
C ASP A 28 17.99 4.43 -3.79
N THR A 29 18.06 4.88 -2.52
CA THR A 29 17.52 4.19 -1.35
C THR A 29 15.99 4.20 -1.26
N LYS A 30 15.28 5.11 -1.95
CA LYS A 30 13.85 5.35 -1.70
C LYS A 30 12.93 4.35 -2.38
N PHE A 31 13.20 4.01 -3.64
CA PHE A 31 12.51 2.95 -4.36
C PHE A 31 12.62 1.62 -3.61
N TYR A 32 13.83 1.26 -3.17
CA TYR A 32 14.06 0.05 -2.40
C TYR A 32 13.33 0.08 -1.06
N THR A 33 13.34 1.22 -0.36
CA THR A 33 12.57 1.40 0.88
C THR A 33 11.09 1.12 0.64
N GLY A 34 10.50 1.64 -0.44
CA GLY A 34 9.11 1.35 -0.83
C GLY A 34 8.83 -0.13 -1.09
N VAL A 35 9.73 -0.83 -1.80
CA VAL A 35 9.60 -2.28 -2.07
C VAL A 35 9.66 -3.10 -0.77
N TYR A 36 10.60 -2.78 0.14
CA TYR A 36 10.69 -3.46 1.44
C TYR A 36 9.45 -3.21 2.32
N ILE A 37 8.90 -1.99 2.31
CA ILE A 37 7.63 -1.67 2.98
C ILE A 37 6.52 -2.54 2.41
N LEU A 38 6.44 -2.71 1.08
CA LEU A 38 5.41 -3.53 0.43
C LEU A 38 5.51 -5.01 0.82
N ILE A 39 6.73 -5.56 0.85
CA ILE A 39 6.99 -6.94 1.29
C ILE A 39 6.58 -7.12 2.76
N GLY A 40 7.02 -6.21 3.64
CA GLY A 40 6.68 -6.26 5.06
C GLY A 40 5.18 -6.18 5.31
N ALA A 41 4.49 -5.24 4.65
CA ALA A 41 3.05 -5.10 4.73
C ALA A 41 2.30 -6.34 4.21
N GLY A 42 2.72 -6.89 3.06
CA GLY A 42 2.15 -8.10 2.49
C GLY A 42 2.27 -9.32 3.41
N ALA A 43 3.46 -9.52 3.99
CA ALA A 43 3.71 -10.60 4.94
C ALA A 43 2.89 -10.44 6.23
N LEU A 44 2.81 -9.22 6.78
CA LEU A 44 1.99 -8.94 7.96
C LEU A 44 0.50 -9.18 7.69
N MET A 45 -0.02 -8.71 6.56
CA MET A 45 -1.41 -8.96 6.15
C MET A 45 -1.71 -10.46 5.98
N MET A 46 -0.77 -11.22 5.43
CA MET A 46 -0.89 -12.67 5.31
C MET A 46 -0.95 -13.35 6.68
N LEU A 47 -0.05 -12.97 7.60
CA LEU A 47 0.00 -13.51 8.96
C LEU A 47 -1.28 -13.22 9.74
N VAL A 48 -1.70 -11.96 9.77
CA VAL A 48 -2.92 -11.54 10.49
C VAL A 48 -4.16 -12.21 9.90
N GLY A 49 -4.26 -12.29 8.57
CA GLY A 49 -5.35 -13.00 7.89
C GLY A 49 -5.37 -14.50 8.19
N PHE A 50 -4.19 -15.14 8.27
CA PHE A 50 -4.07 -16.56 8.66
C PHE A 50 -4.52 -16.78 10.10
N LEU A 51 -4.05 -15.97 11.05
CA LEU A 51 -4.45 -16.05 12.46
C LEU A 51 -5.97 -15.85 12.64
N GLY A 52 -6.56 -14.89 11.93
CA GLY A 52 -8.01 -14.66 11.97
C GLY A 52 -8.81 -15.84 11.39
N CYS A 53 -8.45 -16.31 10.19
CA CYS A 53 -9.16 -17.39 9.52
C CYS A 53 -9.01 -18.74 10.24
N CYS A 54 -7.77 -19.15 10.54
CA CYS A 54 -7.50 -20.41 11.25
C CYS A 54 -7.93 -20.35 12.71
N GLY A 55 -7.80 -19.20 13.38
CA GLY A 55 -8.28 -19.01 14.75
C GLY A 55 -9.79 -19.19 14.85
N ALA A 56 -10.56 -18.69 13.89
CA ALA A 56 -12.00 -18.89 13.83
C ALA A 56 -12.37 -20.34 13.48
N SER A 57 -11.72 -20.95 12.48
CA SER A 57 -12.04 -22.32 12.05
C SER A 57 -11.62 -23.41 13.04
N GLN A 58 -10.56 -23.20 13.80
CA GLN A 58 -10.06 -24.17 14.79
C GLN A 58 -10.60 -23.88 16.20
N GLU A 59 -11.43 -22.85 16.36
CA GLU A 59 -11.93 -22.37 17.65
C GLU A 59 -10.80 -22.21 18.69
N SER A 60 -9.62 -21.76 18.24
CA SER A 60 -8.43 -21.66 19.07
C SER A 60 -8.33 -20.29 19.72
N GLN A 61 -8.57 -20.24 21.03
CA GLN A 61 -8.51 -19.01 21.83
C GLN A 61 -7.14 -18.32 21.74
N CYS A 62 -6.05 -19.09 21.65
CA CYS A 62 -4.70 -18.54 21.54
C CYS A 62 -4.49 -17.82 20.21
N MET A 63 -4.90 -18.43 19.09
CA MET A 63 -4.78 -17.80 17.76
C MET A 63 -5.65 -16.56 17.64
N LEU A 64 -6.88 -16.60 18.19
CA LEU A 64 -7.79 -15.47 18.20
C LEU A 64 -7.28 -14.31 19.08
N GLY A 65 -6.67 -14.64 20.22
CA GLY A 65 -5.98 -13.68 21.08
C GLY A 65 -4.80 -13.01 20.38
N LEU A 66 -3.97 -13.77 19.65
CA LEU A 66 -2.88 -13.21 18.84
C LEU A 66 -3.42 -12.30 17.73
N PHE A 67 -4.49 -12.72 17.05
CA PHE A 67 -5.15 -11.89 16.04
C PHE A 67 -5.64 -10.55 16.63
N PHE A 68 -6.29 -10.57 17.79
CA PHE A 68 -6.70 -9.35 18.49
C PHE A 68 -5.50 -8.46 18.84
N PHE A 69 -4.43 -9.06 19.39
CA PHE A 69 -3.24 -8.31 19.77
C PHE A 69 -2.58 -7.61 18.57
N PHE A 70 -2.43 -8.32 17.44
CA PHE A 70 -1.90 -7.70 16.22
C PHE A 70 -2.80 -6.58 15.70
N LEU A 71 -4.12 -6.76 15.67
CA LEU A 71 -5.04 -5.68 15.27
C LEU A 71 -4.94 -4.46 16.18
N PHE A 72 -4.84 -4.66 17.49
CA PHE A 72 -4.69 -3.57 18.45
C PHE A 72 -3.37 -2.79 18.23
N VAL A 73 -2.25 -3.50 18.04
CA VAL A 73 -0.95 -2.88 17.76
C VAL A 73 -0.99 -2.12 16.43
N ILE A 74 -1.56 -2.71 15.37
CA ILE A 74 -1.68 -2.06 14.06
C ILE A 74 -2.55 -0.81 14.16
N PHE A 75 -3.67 -0.87 14.90
CA PHE A 75 -4.56 0.28 15.10
C PHE A 75 -3.85 1.44 15.84
N ALA A 76 -3.05 1.14 16.86
CA ALA A 76 -2.26 2.15 17.56
C ALA A 76 -1.20 2.79 16.63
N LEU A 77 -0.54 1.98 15.80
CA LEU A 77 0.41 2.45 14.80
C LEU A 77 -0.27 3.29 13.71
N GLU A 78 -1.48 2.93 13.29
CA GLU A 78 -2.27 3.68 12.30
C GLU A 78 -2.63 5.07 12.82
N ILE A 79 -3.05 5.19 14.08
CA ILE A 79 -3.31 6.50 14.71
C ILE A 79 -2.01 7.33 14.79
N ALA A 80 -0.91 6.74 15.24
CA ALA A 80 0.36 7.43 15.34
C ALA A 80 0.87 7.90 13.98
N ALA A 81 0.81 7.04 12.95
CA ALA A 81 1.20 7.37 11.58
C ALA A 81 0.26 8.42 10.96
N GLY A 82 -1.04 8.35 11.23
CA GLY A 82 -2.03 9.34 10.79
C GLY A 82 -1.74 10.73 11.35
N ILE A 83 -1.46 10.84 12.65
CA ILE A 83 -1.08 12.10 13.29
C ILE A 83 0.24 12.62 12.73
N TRP A 84 1.26 11.76 12.64
CA TRP A 84 2.57 12.16 12.12
C TRP A 84 2.48 12.63 10.67
N GLY A 85 1.72 11.91 9.84
CA GLY A 85 1.56 12.22 8.43
C GLY A 85 0.73 13.46 8.18
N PHE A 86 -0.26 13.74 9.02
CA PHE A 86 -0.99 15.01 8.98
C PHE A 86 -0.07 16.20 9.33
N SER A 87 0.77 16.04 10.36
CA SER A 87 1.73 17.07 10.78
C SER A 87 2.82 17.33 9.72
N ASN A 88 3.25 16.29 9.00
CA ASN A 88 4.35 16.36 8.03
C ASN A 88 3.88 16.11 6.58
N LYS A 89 2.71 16.62 6.22
CA LYS A 89 2.09 16.37 4.89
C LYS A 89 2.99 16.76 3.71
N GLU A 90 3.73 17.86 3.82
CA GLU A 90 4.63 18.36 2.77
C GLU A 90 5.77 17.36 2.54
N LYS A 91 6.40 16.90 3.64
CA LYS A 91 7.46 15.90 3.60
C LYS A 91 7.00 14.59 2.96
N ILE A 92 5.81 14.09 3.31
CA ILE A 92 5.25 12.86 2.70
C ILE A 92 5.00 13.05 1.21
N THR A 93 4.50 14.22 0.82
CA THR A 93 4.21 14.54 -0.58
C THR A 93 5.49 14.54 -1.40
N ASP A 94 6.58 15.12 -0.87
CA ASP A 94 7.88 15.15 -1.55
C ASP A 94 8.56 13.78 -1.59
N GLU A 95 8.51 12.99 -0.51
CA GLU A 95 9.01 11.61 -0.51
C GLU A 95 8.27 10.74 -1.54
N LEU A 96 6.96 10.93 -1.72
CA LEU A 96 6.19 10.21 -2.73
C LEU A 96 6.55 10.65 -4.16
N LYS A 97 6.80 11.94 -4.39
CA LYS A 97 7.29 12.43 -5.69
C LYS A 97 8.66 11.83 -6.01
N GLU A 98 9.58 11.81 -5.05
CA GLU A 98 10.90 11.20 -5.22
C GLU A 98 10.79 9.70 -5.56
N PHE A 99 9.95 8.96 -4.83
CA PHE A 99 9.68 7.55 -5.14
C PHE A 99 9.17 7.36 -6.57
N TYR A 100 8.24 8.22 -7.01
CA TYR A 100 7.74 8.19 -8.39
C TYR A 100 8.85 8.47 -9.41
N MET A 101 9.68 9.50 -9.17
CA MET A 101 10.78 9.86 -10.05
C MET A 101 11.83 8.75 -10.18
N GLU A 102 12.20 8.10 -9.07
CA GLU A 102 13.12 6.96 -9.09
C GLU A 102 12.51 5.77 -9.84
N THR A 103 11.23 5.46 -9.60
CA THR A 103 10.51 4.42 -10.33
C THR A 103 10.48 4.72 -11.83
N TYR A 104 10.27 5.99 -12.18
CA TYR A 104 10.25 6.47 -13.56
C TYR A 104 11.62 6.38 -14.23
N ARG A 105 12.72 6.68 -13.51
CA ARG A 105 14.10 6.48 -14.01
C ARG A 105 14.35 5.02 -14.39
N LYS A 106 13.76 4.09 -13.65
CA LYS A 106 13.86 2.64 -13.87
C LYS A 106 12.82 2.08 -14.86
N ARG A 107 12.10 2.93 -15.60
CA ARG A 107 11.04 2.55 -16.57
C ARG A 107 11.45 1.57 -17.68
N THR A 108 12.73 1.26 -17.85
CA THR A 108 13.18 0.23 -18.81
C THR A 108 12.94 -1.18 -18.27
N GLN A 109 12.85 -1.35 -16.94
CA GLN A 109 12.57 -2.62 -16.27
C GLN A 109 11.08 -2.97 -16.39
N ALA A 110 10.75 -4.21 -16.74
CA ALA A 110 9.37 -4.64 -16.90
C ALA A 110 8.55 -4.45 -15.61
N SER A 111 9.15 -4.78 -14.46
CA SER A 111 8.59 -4.59 -13.12
C SER A 111 8.23 -3.13 -12.80
N ALA A 112 9.14 -2.19 -13.12
CA ALA A 112 8.90 -0.76 -12.96
C ALA A 112 7.84 -0.24 -13.95
N ARG A 113 7.80 -0.76 -15.19
CA ARG A 113 6.78 -0.37 -16.19
C ARG A 113 5.37 -0.71 -15.75
N ASP A 114 5.15 -1.91 -15.21
CA ASP A 114 3.81 -2.32 -14.77
C ASP A 114 3.36 -1.52 -13.55
N THR A 115 4.28 -1.25 -12.62
CA THR A 115 4.03 -0.37 -11.47
C THR A 115 3.69 1.05 -11.94
N LEU A 116 4.44 1.57 -12.91
CA LEU A 116 4.25 2.90 -13.46
C LEU A 116 2.90 3.02 -14.18
N LYS A 117 2.49 2.00 -14.94
CA LYS A 117 1.16 1.91 -15.57
C LYS A 117 0.05 1.98 -14.53
N ALA A 118 0.14 1.17 -13.48
CA ALA A 118 -0.86 1.15 -12.42
C ALA A 118 -0.95 2.50 -11.70
N PHE A 119 0.20 3.12 -11.42
CA PHE A 119 0.28 4.42 -10.75
C PHE A 119 -0.31 5.55 -11.62
N GLN A 120 0.09 5.62 -12.90
CA GLN A 120 -0.39 6.60 -13.87
C GLN A 120 -1.89 6.46 -14.13
N PHE A 121 -2.40 5.23 -14.21
CA PHE A 121 -3.83 4.97 -14.34
C PHE A 121 -4.61 5.37 -13.07
N THR A 122 -4.10 5.05 -11.88
CA THR A 122 -4.76 5.33 -10.60
C THR A 122 -4.82 6.83 -10.29
N LEU A 123 -3.72 7.55 -10.51
CA LEU A 123 -3.65 9.00 -10.28
C LEU A 123 -4.13 9.82 -11.48
N ASN A 124 -4.50 9.15 -12.58
CA ASN A 124 -4.97 9.77 -13.80
C ASN A 124 -3.98 10.82 -14.36
N CYS A 125 -2.70 10.49 -14.31
CA CYS A 125 -1.55 11.32 -14.68
C CYS A 125 -0.65 10.59 -15.67
N CYS A 126 0.28 11.29 -16.31
CA CYS A 126 1.24 10.68 -17.23
C CYS A 126 2.64 11.28 -17.06
N GLY A 127 3.63 10.40 -16.89
CA GLY A 127 5.04 10.78 -16.90
C GLY A 127 5.43 11.87 -15.89
N ILE A 128 6.50 12.59 -16.21
CA ILE A 128 7.01 13.75 -15.46
C ILE A 128 6.55 15.05 -16.13
N THR A 129 6.33 15.03 -17.45
CA THR A 129 6.00 16.23 -18.22
C THR A 129 4.53 16.28 -18.65
N GLY A 130 3.71 15.32 -18.22
CA GLY A 130 2.27 15.31 -18.50
C GLY A 130 1.97 15.03 -19.97
N ALA A 131 1.23 15.93 -20.61
CA ALA A 131 0.70 15.78 -21.96
C ALA A 131 1.77 15.49 -23.03
N MET A 132 3.01 15.96 -22.83
CA MET A 132 4.13 15.76 -23.76
C MET A 132 4.56 14.28 -23.86
N GLU A 133 4.43 13.50 -22.78
CA GLU A 133 4.84 12.10 -22.74
C GLU A 133 3.73 11.13 -23.16
N GLN A 134 2.49 11.61 -23.26
CA GLN A 134 1.35 10.75 -23.57
C GLN A 134 1.37 10.18 -25.00
N GLN A 135 2.11 10.81 -25.92
CA GLN A 135 2.26 10.34 -27.30
C GLN A 135 3.39 9.31 -27.48
N TYR A 136 4.29 9.18 -26.51
CA TYR A 136 5.51 8.36 -26.63
C TYR A 136 5.68 7.30 -25.54
N ALA A 137 4.92 7.38 -24.43
CA ALA A 137 5.02 6.44 -23.32
C ALA A 137 3.89 5.41 -23.34
N ASP A 138 4.23 4.15 -23.65
CA ASP A 138 3.32 2.99 -23.59
C ASP A 138 2.74 2.71 -22.18
N THR A 139 3.22 3.42 -21.16
CA THR A 139 2.77 3.29 -19.77
C THR A 139 1.59 4.19 -19.42
N CYS A 140 1.30 5.20 -20.24
CA CYS A 140 0.26 6.17 -19.93
C CYS A 140 -1.16 5.66 -20.25
N PRO A 141 -2.18 6.11 -19.51
CA PRO A 141 -3.56 5.73 -19.79
C PRO A 141 -4.00 6.22 -21.17
N ALA A 142 -4.64 5.34 -21.94
CA ALA A 142 -5.21 5.69 -23.23
C ALA A 142 -6.35 6.69 -23.03
N LYS A 143 -6.21 7.89 -23.60
CA LYS A 143 -7.23 8.94 -23.55
C LYS A 143 -7.52 9.49 -24.93
N THR A 144 -8.68 10.12 -25.07
CA THR A 144 -9.06 10.86 -26.26
C THR A 144 -8.17 12.10 -26.44
N LEU A 145 -7.98 12.58 -27.69
CA LEU A 145 -7.13 13.74 -28.01
C LEU A 145 -7.49 15.01 -27.19
N SER A 146 -8.77 15.18 -26.83
CA SER A 146 -9.26 16.29 -26.00
C SER A 146 -8.86 16.17 -24.52
N GLU A 147 -8.76 14.95 -23.99
CA GLU A 147 -8.39 14.71 -22.60
C GLU A 147 -6.87 14.56 -22.42
N SER A 148 -6.13 14.25 -23.50
CA SER A 148 -4.66 14.26 -23.50
C SER A 148 -4.08 15.64 -23.21
N PHE A 149 -4.73 16.71 -23.69
CA PHE A 149 -4.28 18.08 -23.43
C PHE A 149 -4.43 18.53 -21.98
N SER A 150 -5.27 17.85 -21.21
CA SER A 150 -5.53 18.16 -19.80
C SER A 150 -4.89 17.16 -18.83
N ILE A 151 -4.03 16.25 -19.32
CA ILE A 151 -3.33 15.32 -18.44
C ILE A 151 -2.23 16.06 -17.67
N LYS A 152 -2.28 15.96 -16.34
CA LYS A 152 -1.27 16.54 -15.47
C LYS A 152 -0.03 15.64 -15.42
N SER A 153 1.10 16.24 -15.08
CA SER A 153 2.27 15.49 -14.66
C SER A 153 1.96 14.72 -13.36
N CYS A 154 2.55 13.54 -13.17
CA CYS A 154 2.31 12.78 -11.95
C CYS A 154 2.81 13.47 -10.66
N PRO A 155 3.95 14.19 -10.65
CA PRO A 155 4.34 14.98 -9.48
C PRO A 155 3.30 16.04 -9.09
N GLU A 156 2.68 16.70 -10.07
CA GLU A 156 1.62 17.68 -9.83
C GLU A 156 0.30 17.02 -9.40
N ALA A 157 -0.03 15.85 -9.97
CA ALA A 157 -1.19 15.07 -9.53
C ALA A 157 -1.02 14.59 -8.08
N ILE A 158 0.19 14.19 -7.67
CA ILE A 158 0.52 13.87 -6.28
C ILE A 158 0.26 15.09 -5.38
N ASP A 159 0.78 16.26 -5.73
CA ASP A 159 0.51 17.50 -4.97
C ASP A 159 -0.98 17.79 -4.84
N ASP A 160 -1.74 17.64 -5.93
CA ASP A 160 -3.18 17.90 -5.96
C ASP A 160 -3.93 16.92 -5.05
N VAL A 161 -3.53 15.64 -5.03
CA VAL A 161 -4.13 14.63 -4.14
C VAL A 161 -3.93 15.00 -2.67
N PHE A 162 -2.71 15.40 -2.27
CA PHE A 162 -2.44 15.74 -0.87
C PHE A 162 -2.97 17.12 -0.46
N LYS A 163 -3.12 18.07 -1.40
CA LYS A 163 -3.65 19.42 -1.10
C LYS A 163 -5.18 19.48 -1.17
N SER A 164 -5.79 18.95 -2.23
CA SER A 164 -7.23 19.11 -2.50
C SER A 164 -8.05 17.86 -2.19
N LYS A 165 -7.44 16.67 -2.18
CA LYS A 165 -8.12 15.38 -1.97
C LYS A 165 -7.77 14.70 -0.64
N PHE A 166 -7.24 15.42 0.35
CA PHE A 166 -6.92 14.85 1.66
C PHE A 166 -8.14 14.18 2.32
N ASN A 167 -9.36 14.65 2.03
CA ASN A 167 -10.63 14.04 2.46
C ASN A 167 -10.76 12.57 2.01
N VAL A 168 -10.27 12.22 0.82
CA VAL A 168 -10.32 10.85 0.30
C VAL A 168 -9.38 9.95 1.09
N ILE A 169 -8.15 10.42 1.34
CA ILE A 169 -7.16 9.69 2.15
C ILE A 169 -7.69 9.48 3.58
N GLY A 170 -8.28 10.54 4.17
CA GLY A 170 -8.92 10.45 5.49
C GLY A 170 -10.09 9.47 5.54
N ALA A 171 -10.93 9.44 4.49
CA ALA A 171 -12.04 8.48 4.40
C ALA A 171 -11.56 7.02 4.30
N VAL A 172 -10.49 6.77 3.53
CA VAL A 172 -9.87 5.43 3.45
C VAL A 172 -9.31 5.01 4.81
N GLY A 173 -8.56 5.89 5.49
CA GLY A 173 -8.04 5.60 6.83
C GLY A 173 -9.14 5.35 7.86
N LEU A 174 -10.21 6.15 7.85
CA LEU A 174 -11.37 5.92 8.72
C LEU A 174 -12.04 4.58 8.45
N GLY A 175 -12.17 4.19 7.18
CA GLY A 175 -12.72 2.88 6.80
C GLY A 175 -11.86 1.72 7.32
N ILE A 176 -10.53 1.83 7.20
CA ILE A 176 -9.60 0.83 7.73
C ILE A 176 -9.73 0.73 9.24
N ALA A 177 -9.70 1.85 9.96
CA ALA A 177 -9.89 1.92 11.40
C ALA A 177 -11.19 1.23 11.87
N VAL A 178 -12.32 1.51 11.21
CA VAL A 178 -13.62 0.88 11.52
C VAL A 178 -13.56 -0.63 11.29
N MET A 179 -12.97 -1.08 10.18
CA MET A 179 -12.82 -2.50 9.89
C MET A 179 -11.96 -3.22 10.94
N MET A 180 -10.90 -2.58 11.43
CA MET A 180 -10.07 -3.15 12.51
C MET A 180 -10.85 -3.26 13.82
N ILE A 181 -11.62 -2.23 14.19
CA ILE A 181 -12.45 -2.25 15.40
C ILE A 181 -13.47 -3.39 15.33
N VAL A 182 -14.13 -3.55 14.20
CA VAL A 182 -15.07 -4.66 13.97
C VAL A 182 -14.37 -6.01 14.12
N GLY A 183 -13.18 -6.16 13.53
CA GLY A 183 -12.36 -7.37 13.69
C GLY A 183 -11.98 -7.67 15.15
N MET A 184 -11.62 -6.64 15.92
CA MET A 184 -11.32 -6.75 17.36
C MET A 184 -12.55 -7.18 18.16
N ILE A 185 -13.72 -6.59 17.89
CA ILE A 185 -14.99 -6.95 18.55
C ILE A 185 -15.34 -8.41 18.27
N PHE A 186 -15.34 -8.83 17.00
CA PHE A 186 -15.66 -10.22 16.64
C PHE A 186 -14.68 -11.21 17.24
N SER A 187 -13.38 -10.89 17.25
CA SER A 187 -12.37 -11.72 17.89
C SER A 187 -12.66 -11.92 19.39
N MET A 188 -12.97 -10.84 20.11
CA MET A 188 -13.30 -10.90 21.54
C MET A 188 -14.59 -11.69 21.80
N VAL A 189 -15.65 -11.42 21.05
CA VAL A 189 -16.94 -12.12 21.19
C VAL A 189 -16.77 -13.62 20.98
N LEU A 190 -16.08 -14.01 19.91
CA LEU A 190 -15.86 -15.42 19.59
C LEU A 190 -14.91 -16.09 20.62
N CYS A 191 -13.88 -15.40 21.08
CA CYS A 191 -13.00 -15.90 22.14
C CYS A 191 -13.76 -16.16 23.45
N CYS A 192 -14.66 -15.24 23.84
CA CYS A 192 -15.53 -15.37 24.99
C CYS A 192 -16.56 -16.50 24.83
N ALA A 193 -17.14 -16.66 23.63
CA ALA A 193 -18.07 -17.74 23.33
C ALA A 193 -17.40 -19.12 23.50
N ILE A 194 -16.22 -19.29 22.90
CA ILE A 194 -15.42 -20.54 23.00
C ILE A 194 -15.02 -20.80 24.45
N ARG A 195 -14.63 -19.76 25.20
CA ARG A 195 -14.29 -19.91 26.62
C ARG A 195 -15.47 -20.45 27.41
N ARG A 196 -16.66 -19.90 27.18
CA ARG A 196 -17.89 -20.31 27.87
C ARG A 196 -18.26 -21.74 27.53
N GLU A 197 -18.11 -22.17 26.29
CA GLU A 197 -18.36 -23.58 25.91
C GLU A 197 -17.43 -24.54 26.66
N ARG A 198 -16.13 -24.21 26.76
CA ARG A 198 -15.16 -25.03 27.49
C ARG A 198 -15.45 -25.08 28.99
N GLU A 199 -15.97 -24.01 29.59
CA GLU A 199 -16.32 -23.97 31.03
C GLU A 199 -17.61 -24.76 31.35
N MET A 200 -18.44 -25.12 30.36
CA MET A 200 -19.68 -25.90 30.54
C MET A 200 -19.50 -27.42 30.38
N VAL A 201 -18.34 -27.89 29.92
CA VAL A 201 -17.99 -29.31 29.70
C VAL A 201 -17.07 -29.80 30.82
#